data_AF-A0A969L9F4-F1
#
_entry.id   AF-A0A969L9F4-F1
#
_cell.length_a   1.000
_cell.length_b   1.000
_cell.length_c   1.000
_cell.angle_alpha   90.00
_cell.angle_beta   90.00
_cell.angle_gamma   90.00
#
_symmetry.space_group_name_H-M   'P 1'
#
loop_
_entity.id
_entity.type
_entity.pdbx_description
1 polymer ?
#
loop_
_entity_poly.entity_id
_entity_poly.type
_entity_poly.pdbx_seq_one_letter_code
_entity_poly.pdbx_strand_id
1 'polypeptide(L)'
;MQSQVIQQRNEEILAQNEEILQQQEQIASQNKLLSDKNLLITSSINYARNIQQALLAKEEELKKALPDSFIFYLPRDIVSGDFYWVRELGFKERSPAGRTYWLQ
;
A
#
# COMPACT_ATOMS: atom_id res chain seq x y z
N MET A 1 -52.56 33.35 -23.34
CA MET A 1 -51.32 33.88 -22.76
C MET A 1 -50.82 33.06 -21.58
N GLN A 2 -51.55 32.96 -20.44
CA GLN A 2 -51.10 32.13 -19.29
C GLN A 2 -50.90 30.64 -19.61
N SER A 3 -51.82 30.01 -20.36
CA SER A 3 -51.70 28.59 -20.74
C SER A 3 -50.48 28.29 -21.63
N GLN A 4 -50.09 29.21 -22.52
CA GLN A 4 -48.89 29.06 -23.34
C GLN A 4 -47.60 29.15 -22.51
N VAL A 5 -47.56 30.05 -21.52
CA VAL A 5 -46.41 30.18 -20.61
C VAL A 5 -46.25 28.90 -19.77
N ILE A 6 -47.35 28.32 -19.30
CA ILE A 6 -47.32 27.05 -18.55
C ILE A 6 -46.82 25.91 -19.45
N GLN A 7 -47.28 25.85 -20.70
CA GLN A 7 -46.83 24.86 -21.68
C GLN A 7 -45.30 24.95 -21.89
N GLN A 8 -44.80 26.16 -22.13
CA GLN A 8 -43.38 26.42 -22.38
C GLN A 8 -42.50 26.07 -21.16
N ARG A 9 -42.97 26.41 -19.95
CA ARG A 9 -42.28 26.02 -18.69
C ARG A 9 -42.25 24.52 -18.48
N ASN A 10 -43.32 23.81 -18.83
CA ASN A 10 -43.36 22.36 -18.73
C ASN A 10 -42.36 21.71 -19.69
N GLU A 11 -42.23 22.24 -20.91
CA GLU A 11 -41.23 21.78 -21.89
C GLU A 11 -39.80 22.03 -21.39
N GLU A 12 -39.52 23.21 -20.82
CA GLU A 12 -38.21 23.51 -20.20
C GLU A 12 -37.88 22.57 -19.03
N ILE A 13 -38.84 22.31 -18.15
CA ILE A 13 -38.67 21.38 -17.01
C ILE A 13 -38.40 19.95 -17.52
N LEU A 14 -39.08 19.51 -18.58
CA LEU A 14 -38.85 18.19 -19.15
C LEU A 14 -37.44 18.08 -19.72
N ALA A 15 -36.97 19.09 -20.45
CA ALA A 15 -35.60 19.13 -20.97
C ALA A 15 -34.56 19.10 -19.84
N GLN A 16 -34.77 19.88 -18.77
CA GLN A 16 -33.90 19.87 -17.60
C GLN A 16 -33.88 18.52 -16.87
N ASN A 17 -35.04 17.87 -16.74
CA ASN A 17 -35.13 16.55 -16.13
C ASN A 17 -34.36 15.51 -16.96
N GLU A 18 -34.46 15.54 -18.29
CA GLU A 18 -33.68 14.66 -19.16
C GLU A 18 -32.17 14.90 -19.00
N GLU A 19 -31.74 16.16 -18.94
CA GLU A 19 -30.33 16.50 -18.72
C GLU A 19 -29.83 16.01 -17.35
N ILE A 20 -30.61 16.22 -16.28
CA ILE A 20 -30.28 15.73 -14.93
C ILE A 20 -30.15 14.22 -14.92
N LEU A 21 -31.04 13.49 -15.59
CA LEU A 21 -30.98 12.03 -15.67
C LEU A 21 -29.69 11.56 -16.36
N GLN A 22 -29.31 12.20 -17.47
CA GLN A 22 -28.06 11.90 -18.17
C GLN A 22 -26.83 12.18 -17.28
N GLN A 23 -26.83 13.30 -16.56
CA GLN A 23 -25.75 13.63 -15.63
C GLN A 23 -25.67 12.63 -14.47
N GLN A 24 -26.80 12.20 -13.92
CA GLN A 24 -26.83 11.18 -12.86
C GLN A 24 -26.27 9.85 -13.33
N GLU A 25 -26.63 9.40 -14.54
CA GLU A 25 -26.10 8.18 -15.12
C GLU A 25 -24.58 8.27 -15.33
N GLN A 26 -24.09 9.41 -15.84
CA GLN A 26 -22.67 9.66 -16.00
C GLN A 26 -21.93 9.64 -14.66
N ILE A 27 -22.46 10.31 -13.63
CA ILE A 27 -21.87 10.31 -12.28
C ILE A 27 -21.86 8.90 -11.69
N ALA A 28 -22.94 8.14 -11.85
CA ALA A 28 -23.01 6.76 -11.37
C ALA A 28 -21.95 5.86 -12.03
N SER A 29 -21.78 6.01 -13.35
CA SER A 29 -20.74 5.32 -14.12
C SER A 29 -19.32 5.68 -13.64
N GLN A 30 -19.04 6.98 -13.46
CA GLN A 30 -17.75 7.46 -12.98
C GLN A 30 -17.46 6.97 -11.55
N ASN A 31 -18.44 7.01 -10.65
CA ASN A 31 -18.31 6.52 -9.29
C ASN A 31 -18.02 5.02 -9.24
N LYS A 32 -18.69 4.24 -10.09
CA LYS A 32 -18.41 2.81 -10.20
C LYS A 32 -16.97 2.56 -10.65
N LEU A 33 -16.53 3.25 -11.70
CA LEU A 33 -15.15 3.16 -12.17
C LEU A 33 -14.13 3.53 -11.08
N LEU A 34 -14.37 4.63 -10.35
CA LEU A 34 -13.50 5.04 -9.25
C LEU A 34 -13.45 3.99 -8.13
N SER A 35 -14.59 3.41 -7.77
CA SER A 35 -14.68 2.35 -6.78
C SER A 35 -13.87 1.13 -7.19
N ASP A 36 -14.02 0.68 -8.44
CA ASP A 36 -13.30 -0.47 -8.98
C ASP A 36 -11.78 -0.21 -9.01
N LYS A 37 -11.36 1.01 -9.37
CA LYS A 37 -9.94 1.41 -9.35
C LYS A 37 -9.39 1.46 -7.93
N ASN A 38 -10.13 2.02 -6.98
CA ASN A 38 -9.72 2.07 -5.57
C ASN A 38 -9.59 0.67 -4.98
N LEU A 39 -10.50 -0.25 -5.33
CA LEU A 39 -10.42 -1.64 -4.92
C LEU A 39 -9.11 -2.28 -5.43
N LEU A 40 -8.83 -2.15 -6.72
CA LEU A 40 -7.61 -2.69 -7.33
C LEU A 40 -6.33 -2.13 -6.69
N ILE A 41 -6.26 -0.81 -6.47
CA ILE A 41 -5.12 -0.16 -5.83
C ILE A 41 -4.95 -0.70 -4.41
N THR A 42 -6.03 -0.77 -3.64
CA THR A 42 -6.01 -1.27 -2.26
C THR A 42 -5.57 -2.73 -2.21
N SER A 43 -6.04 -3.56 -3.13
CA SER A 43 -5.61 -4.96 -3.23
C SER A 43 -4.12 -5.07 -3.57
N SER A 44 -3.60 -4.22 -4.46
CA SER A 44 -2.17 -4.18 -4.79
C SER A 44 -1.32 -3.76 -3.59
N ILE A 45 -1.75 -2.77 -2.81
CA ILE A 45 -1.04 -2.33 -1.60
C ILE A 45 -1.05 -3.44 -0.53
N ASN A 46 -2.18 -4.15 -0.36
CA ASN A 46 -2.24 -5.30 0.54
C ASN A 46 -1.31 -6.44 0.11
N TYR A 47 -1.19 -6.68 -1.20
CA TYR A 47 -0.24 -7.67 -1.72
C TYR A 47 1.22 -7.26 -1.41
N ALA A 48 1.56 -5.98 -1.60
CA ALA A 48 2.87 -5.46 -1.25
C ALA A 48 3.18 -5.61 0.25
N ARG A 49 2.19 -5.43 1.13
CA ARG A 49 2.33 -5.71 2.58
C ARG A 49 2.72 -7.15 2.85
N ASN A 50 2.11 -8.11 2.16
CA ASN A 50 2.43 -9.53 2.35
C ASN A 50 3.88 -9.82 1.94
N ILE A 51 4.36 -9.21 0.85
CA ILE A 51 5.78 -9.30 0.43
C ILE A 51 6.68 -8.69 1.51
N GLN A 52 6.37 -7.48 1.99
CA GLN A 52 7.15 -6.83 3.04
C GLN A 52 7.24 -7.71 4.30
N GLN A 53 6.12 -8.25 4.78
CA GLN A 53 6.09 -9.13 5.95
C GLN A 53 6.92 -10.40 5.75
N ALA A 54 6.95 -10.96 4.54
CA ALA A 54 7.76 -12.13 4.23
C ALA A 54 9.27 -11.83 4.20
N LEU A 55 9.67 -10.56 4.00
CA LEU A 55 11.07 -10.13 3.96
C LEU A 55 11.62 -9.70 5.33
N LEU A 56 10.77 -9.24 6.25
CA LEU A 56 11.20 -8.78 7.57
C LEU A 56 11.67 -9.96 8.43
N ALA A 57 12.79 -9.76 9.13
CA ALA A 57 13.32 -10.77 10.04
C ALA A 57 12.30 -11.11 11.14
N LYS A 58 12.11 -12.39 11.41
CA LYS A 58 11.20 -12.83 12.47
C LYS A 58 11.78 -12.44 13.83
N GLU A 59 10.89 -12.07 14.76
CA GLU A 59 11.30 -11.75 16.13
C GLU A 59 12.09 -12.89 16.78
N GLU A 60 11.75 -14.14 16.48
CA GLU A 60 12.49 -15.31 16.95
C GLU A 60 13.95 -15.35 16.48
N GLU A 61 14.22 -14.95 15.24
CA GLU A 61 15.58 -14.89 14.68
C GLU A 61 16.38 -13.75 15.32
N LEU A 62 15.72 -12.60 15.53
CA LEU A 62 16.29 -11.47 16.24
C LEU A 62 16.62 -11.83 17.70
N LYS A 63 15.71 -12.49 18.41
CA LYS A 63 15.91 -12.91 19.81
C LYS A 63 17.01 -13.97 19.97
N LYS A 64 17.22 -14.82 18.97
CA LYS A 64 18.37 -15.77 18.97
C LYS A 64 19.70 -15.03 18.87
N ALA A 65 19.78 -14.02 18.00
CA ALA A 65 21.01 -13.26 17.79
C ALA A 65 21.25 -12.18 18.87
N LEU A 66 20.18 -11.60 19.41
CA LEU A 66 20.22 -10.48 20.36
C LEU A 66 19.06 -10.62 21.38
N PRO A 67 19.25 -11.39 22.47
CA PRO A 67 18.17 -11.76 23.39
C PRO A 67 17.46 -10.57 24.06
N ASP A 68 18.23 -9.57 24.49
CA ASP A 68 17.76 -8.38 25.20
C ASP A 68 17.44 -7.22 24.23
N SER A 69 16.68 -7.52 23.18
CA SER A 69 16.29 -6.54 22.16
C SER A 69 14.81 -6.60 21.80
N PHE A 70 14.30 -5.59 21.11
CA PHE A 70 12.94 -5.57 20.59
C PHE A 70 12.89 -4.80 19.27
N ILE A 71 11.86 -5.09 18.47
CA ILE A 71 11.57 -4.37 17.24
C ILE A 71 10.46 -3.36 17.53
N PHE A 72 10.73 -2.07 17.27
CA PHE A 72 9.68 -1.04 17.25
C PHE A 72 9.39 -0.68 15.79
N TYR A 73 8.28 -1.18 15.27
CA TYR A 73 7.88 -0.97 13.88
C TYR A 73 6.46 -0.39 13.82
N LEU A 74 6.36 0.88 13.43
CA LEU A 74 5.11 1.63 13.37
C LEU A 74 4.92 2.20 11.95
N PRO A 75 4.37 1.42 11.01
CA PRO A 75 4.11 1.89 9.66
C PRO A 75 3.04 3.00 9.68
N ARG A 76 3.20 4.04 8.86
CA ARG A 76 2.22 5.12 8.73
C ARG A 76 0.93 4.67 8.04
N ASP A 77 1.06 3.82 7.02
CA ASP A 77 -0.03 3.29 6.20
C ASP A 77 0.08 1.74 6.13
N ILE A 78 -0.68 1.08 5.24
CA ILE A 78 -0.72 -0.39 5.09
C ILE A 78 0.67 -1.00 4.85
N VAL A 79 1.57 -0.25 4.21
CA VAL A 79 2.96 -0.61 3.92
C VAL A 79 3.86 0.57 4.32
N SER A 80 5.01 0.30 4.93
CA SER A 80 6.04 1.33 5.13
C SER A 80 7.16 1.23 4.10
N GLY A 81 7.99 2.26 3.98
CA GLY A 81 9.25 2.19 3.24
C GLY A 81 10.43 1.63 4.05
N ASP A 82 10.22 1.35 5.33
CA ASP A 82 11.28 0.95 6.26
C ASP A 82 11.42 -0.57 6.30
N PHE A 83 12.66 -1.04 6.33
CA PHE A 83 13.00 -2.46 6.38
C PHE A 83 14.11 -2.72 7.39
N TYR A 84 14.03 -3.84 8.08
CA TYR A 84 15.07 -4.31 8.99
C TYR A 84 15.36 -5.79 8.74
N TRP A 85 16.61 -6.18 8.97
CA TRP A 85 17.08 -7.55 8.88
C TRP A 85 18.13 -7.81 9.96
N VAL A 86 18.30 -9.08 10.33
CA VAL A 86 19.35 -9.52 11.26
C VAL A 86 20.10 -10.68 10.64
N ARG A 87 21.43 -10.71 10.87
CA ARG A 87 22.28 -11.84 10.53
C ARG A 87 23.35 -11.99 11.59
N GLU A 88 23.51 -13.20 12.10
CA GLU A 88 24.64 -13.56 12.95
C GLU A 88 25.92 -13.63 12.13
N LEU A 89 26.97 -12.94 12.57
CA LEU A 89 28.30 -13.01 11.96
C LEU A 89 29.12 -14.04 12.73
N GLY A 90 29.34 -15.21 12.12
CA GLY A 90 30.30 -16.16 12.65
C GLY A 90 31.70 -15.56 12.59
N PHE A 91 32.41 -15.51 13.73
CA PHE A 91 33.84 -15.30 13.71
C PHE A 91 34.47 -16.56 13.10
N LYS A 92 34.81 -16.50 11.80
CA LYS A 92 35.91 -17.31 11.33
C LYS A 92 37.12 -16.80 12.09
N GLU A 93 37.61 -17.58 13.06
CA GLU A 93 38.98 -17.42 13.53
C GLU A 93 39.82 -17.22 12.27
N ARG A 94 40.41 -16.02 12.14
CA ARG A 94 41.56 -15.89 11.27
C ARG A 94 42.57 -16.83 11.89
N SER A 95 42.65 -18.05 11.35
CA SER A 95 43.74 -18.96 11.64
C SER A 95 45.01 -18.12 11.59
N PRO A 96 45.88 -18.15 12.60
CA PRO A 96 47.18 -17.49 12.53
C PRO A 96 48.07 -18.29 11.57
N ALA A 97 47.67 -18.38 10.30
CA ALA A 97 48.50 -18.84 9.22
C ALA A 97 49.50 -17.72 8.93
N GLY A 98 50.62 -17.75 9.66
CA GLY A 98 51.69 -16.77 9.45
C GLY A 98 52.83 -16.71 10.46
N ARG A 99 52.84 -17.51 11.54
CA ARG A 99 54.09 -17.72 12.30
C ARG A 99 54.81 -18.97 11.81
N THR A 100 55.27 -18.91 10.56
CA THR A 100 56.41 -19.72 10.11
C THR A 100 57.66 -19.10 10.69
N TYR A 101 58.37 -19.86 11.52
CA TYR A 101 59.71 -19.55 11.99
C TYR A 101 60.65 -19.40 10.79
N TRP A 102 61.36 -18.27 10.70
CA TRP A 102 62.59 -18.13 9.92
C TRP A 102 63.68 -17.56 10.84
N LEU A 103 64.58 -18.48 11.24
CA LEU A 103 66.00 -18.36 11.59
C LEU A 103 66.51 -17.13 12.38
N GLN A 104 67.13 -17.41 13.54
CA GLN A 104 68.59 -17.42 13.67
C GLN A 104 69.02 -18.60 14.55
#